data_AF-A0A950MZZ2-F1
#
_entry.id   AF-A0A950MZZ2-F1
#
_cell.length_a   1.000
_cell.length_b   1.000
_cell.length_c   1.000
_cell.angle_alpha   90.00
_cell.angle_beta   90.00
_cell.angle_gamma   90.00
#
_symmetry.space_group_name_H-M   'P 1'
#
loop_
_entity.id
_entity.type
_entity.pdbx_description
1 polymer ?
#
loop_
_entity_poly.entity_id
_entity_poly.type
_entity_poly.pdbx_seq_one_letter_code
_entity_poly.pdbx_strand_id
1 'polypeptide(L)'
;LAAHFPTPWEPVYASSKWAINCFVQTVRRQVFKHGIRVGSISPGPVITVLLSDWPAEKLKEAKESGSLLEASEVANVVTFMLTRPRGMTIRDVVMLPTNFDL
;
A
#
# COMPACT_ATOMS: atom_id res chain seq x y z
N LEU A 1 0.17 -3.37 -8.65
CA LEU A 1 -0.21 -2.43 -7.57
C LEU A 1 -1.35 -3.02 -6.75
N ALA A 2 -1.15 -3.21 -5.44
CA ALA A 2 -2.19 -3.77 -4.58
C ALA A 2 -3.49 -2.93 -4.66
N ALA A 3 -4.64 -3.59 -4.85
CA ALA A 3 -5.97 -3.00 -4.87
C ALA A 3 -6.32 -2.00 -6.01
N HIS A 4 -5.38 -1.74 -6.92
CA HIS A 4 -5.54 -0.75 -7.99
C HIS A 4 -5.03 -1.23 -9.36
N PHE A 5 -4.44 -2.42 -9.44
CA PHE A 5 -4.00 -2.99 -10.71
C PHE A 5 -4.29 -4.50 -10.76
N PRO A 6 -4.83 -5.01 -11.88
CA PRO A 6 -5.09 -6.43 -12.07
C PRO A 6 -3.77 -7.17 -12.34
N THR A 7 -3.01 -7.45 -11.29
CA THR A 7 -1.69 -8.11 -11.36
C THR A 7 -1.86 -9.55 -11.90
N PRO A 8 -1.49 -9.85 -13.16
CA PRO A 8 -1.91 -11.09 -13.83
C PRO A 8 -1.42 -12.38 -13.17
N TRP A 9 -0.25 -12.35 -12.54
CA TRP A 9 0.39 -13.50 -11.88
C TRP A 9 -0.04 -13.69 -10.41
N GLU A 10 -0.87 -12.79 -9.86
CA GLU A 10 -1.30 -12.81 -8.45
C GLU A 10 -2.83 -12.67 -8.30
N PRO A 11 -3.65 -13.53 -8.93
CA PRO A 11 -5.10 -13.32 -8.99
C PRO A 11 -5.76 -13.30 -7.60
N VAL A 12 -5.39 -14.23 -6.71
CA VAL A 12 -5.96 -14.31 -5.36
C VAL A 12 -5.57 -13.10 -4.51
N TYR A 13 -4.28 -12.73 -4.53
CA TYR A 13 -3.77 -11.57 -3.81
C TYR A 13 -4.40 -10.27 -4.32
N ALA A 14 -4.37 -10.05 -5.65
CA ALA A 14 -4.96 -8.86 -6.26
C ALA A 14 -6.44 -8.74 -5.90
N SER A 15 -7.25 -9.80 -6.08
CA SER A 15 -8.67 -9.78 -5.71
C SER A 15 -8.90 -9.49 -4.23
N SER A 16 -8.12 -10.08 -3.32
CA SER A 16 -8.22 -9.78 -1.88
C SER A 16 -7.96 -8.30 -1.57
N LYS A 17 -7.00 -7.68 -2.27
CA LYS A 17 -6.66 -6.27 -2.08
C LYS A 17 -7.72 -5.34 -2.66
N TRP A 18 -8.33 -5.69 -3.79
CA TRP A 18 -9.52 -5.00 -4.30
C TRP A 18 -10.69 -5.04 -3.30
N ALA A 19 -10.89 -6.17 -2.61
CA ALA A 19 -11.89 -6.27 -1.54
C ALA A 19 -11.58 -5.31 -0.37
N ILE A 20 -10.31 -5.18 0.04
CA ILE A 20 -9.90 -4.20 1.07
C ILE A 20 -10.18 -2.76 0.64
N ASN A 21 -9.92 -2.41 -0.62
CA ASN A 21 -10.22 -1.07 -1.13
C ASN A 21 -11.72 -0.76 -1.06
N CYS A 22 -12.59 -1.69 -1.46
CA CYS A 22 -14.04 -1.53 -1.29
C CYS A 22 -14.45 -1.42 0.19
N PHE A 23 -13.88 -2.26 1.07
CA PHE A 23 -14.15 -2.28 2.49
C PHE A 23 -13.83 -0.95 3.17
N VAL A 24 -12.62 -0.40 2.94
CA VAL A 24 -12.17 0.87 3.52
C VAL A 24 -13.11 2.02 3.14
N GLN A 25 -13.49 2.11 1.85
CA GLN A 25 -14.40 3.15 1.37
C GLN A 25 -15.80 3.03 1.99
N THR A 26 -16.31 1.81 2.08
CA THR A 26 -17.66 1.53 2.59
C THR A 26 -17.75 1.80 4.10
N VAL A 27 -16.81 1.26 4.87
CA VAL A 27 -16.78 1.42 6.33
C VAL A 27 -16.62 2.88 6.72
N ARG A 28 -15.74 3.64 6.04
CA ARG A 28 -15.60 5.08 6.27
C ARG A 28 -16.95 5.80 6.23
N ARG A 29 -17.80 5.51 5.23
CA ARG A 29 -19.13 6.14 5.08
C ARG A 29 -20.08 5.78 6.23
N GLN A 30 -19.89 4.64 6.88
CA GLN A 30 -20.72 4.24 8.00
C GLN A 30 -20.26 4.89 9.31
N VAL A 31 -18.96 5.09 9.49
CA VAL A 31 -18.37 5.50 10.78
C VAL A 31 -17.98 6.99 10.88
N PHE A 32 -17.92 7.74 9.77
CA PHE A 32 -17.46 9.14 9.80
C PHE A 32 -18.32 10.04 10.71
N LYS A 33 -19.62 9.75 10.86
CA LYS A 33 -20.55 10.46 11.76
C LYS A 33 -20.16 10.36 13.24
N HIS A 34 -19.28 9.43 13.59
CA HIS A 34 -18.73 9.25 14.94
C HIS A 34 -17.32 9.87 15.08
N GLY A 35 -16.87 10.66 14.09
CA GLY A 35 -15.54 11.26 14.10
C GLY A 35 -14.40 10.27 13.89
N ILE A 36 -14.70 9.06 13.37
CA ILE A 36 -13.71 8.02 13.06
C ILE A 36 -13.19 8.21 11.64
N ARG A 37 -11.87 8.16 11.47
CA ARG A 37 -11.18 8.20 10.17
C ARG A 37 -10.78 6.79 9.78
N VAL A 38 -10.99 6.44 8.52
CA VAL A 38 -10.61 5.14 7.94
C VAL A 38 -9.87 5.42 6.64
N GLY A 39 -8.73 4.77 6.44
CA GLY A 39 -7.97 4.85 5.21
C GLY A 39 -7.02 3.67 5.03
N SER A 40 -6.45 3.56 3.83
CA SER A 40 -5.49 2.54 3.41
C SER A 40 -4.20 3.17 2.87
N ILE A 41 -3.14 2.38 2.85
CA ILE A 41 -1.93 2.65 2.05
C ILE A 41 -1.76 1.46 1.12
N SER A 42 -1.63 1.75 -0.16
CA SER A 42 -1.46 0.80 -1.26
C SER A 42 -0.06 0.97 -1.85
N PRO A 43 0.98 0.38 -1.22
CA PRO A 43 2.33 0.49 -1.72
C PRO A 43 2.56 -0.45 -2.92
N GLY A 44 3.58 -0.10 -3.71
CA GLY A 44 4.30 -1.02 -4.57
C GLY A 44 5.13 -2.03 -3.76
N PRO A 45 6.11 -2.70 -4.39
CA PRO A 45 7.01 -3.61 -3.70
C PRO A 45 7.77 -2.91 -2.56
N VAL A 46 7.82 -3.55 -1.40
CA VAL A 46 8.50 -3.03 -0.19
C VAL A 46 9.44 -4.09 0.35
N ILE A 47 10.63 -3.68 0.77
CA ILE A 47 11.62 -4.55 1.42
C ILE A 47 11.07 -5.01 2.77
N THR A 48 10.55 -6.23 2.80
CA THR A 48 9.97 -6.87 3.99
C THR A 48 10.26 -8.36 3.99
N VAL A 49 9.98 -9.03 5.11
CA VAL A 49 10.08 -10.50 5.21
C VAL A 49 9.17 -11.20 4.21
N LEU A 50 8.14 -10.55 3.66
CA LEU A 50 7.31 -11.14 2.60
C LEU A 50 8.09 -11.42 1.30
N LEU A 51 9.25 -10.79 1.11
CA LEU A 51 10.16 -11.09 0.01
C LEU A 51 11.19 -12.17 0.37
N SER A 52 11.13 -12.79 1.56
CA SER A 52 12.09 -13.83 1.98
C SER A 52 12.11 -15.04 1.05
N ASP A 53 10.99 -15.30 0.37
CA ASP A 53 10.83 -16.44 -0.52
C ASP A 53 11.38 -16.15 -1.93
N TRP A 54 11.84 -14.92 -2.18
CA TRP A 54 12.48 -14.57 -3.45
C TRP A 54 13.93 -15.07 -3.50
N PRO A 55 14.42 -15.52 -4.67
CA PRO A 55 15.84 -15.83 -4.85
C PRO A 55 16.72 -14.64 -4.44
N ALA A 56 17.78 -14.90 -3.67
CA ALA A 56 18.65 -13.86 -3.12
C ALA A 56 19.23 -12.91 -4.19
N GLU A 57 19.53 -13.44 -5.38
CA GLU A 57 20.01 -12.63 -6.52
C GLU A 57 18.95 -11.66 -7.03
N LYS A 58 17.70 -12.09 -7.19
CA LYS A 58 16.59 -11.20 -7.61
C LYS A 58 16.30 -10.12 -6.58
N LEU A 59 16.44 -10.44 -5.30
CA LEU A 59 16.25 -9.47 -4.22
C LEU A 59 17.38 -8.43 -4.19
N LYS A 60 18.61 -8.85 -4.50
CA LYS A 60 19.75 -7.94 -4.64
C LYS A 60 19.59 -7.03 -5.87
N GLU A 61 19.24 -7.60 -7.02
CA GLU A 61 18.98 -6.85 -8.25
C GLU A 61 17.85 -5.84 -8.08
N ALA A 62 16.73 -6.23 -7.45
CA ALA A 62 15.61 -5.33 -7.20
C ALA A 62 15.97 -4.16 -6.27
N LYS A 63 16.86 -4.39 -5.29
CA LYS A 63 17.40 -3.34 -4.43
C LYS A 63 18.32 -2.39 -5.22
N GLU A 64 19.23 -2.94 -6.02
CA GLU A 64 20.19 -2.16 -6.80
C GLU A 64 19.52 -1.34 -7.91
N SER A 65 18.40 -1.82 -8.46
CA SER A 65 17.62 -1.10 -9.48
C SER A 65 16.75 0.02 -8.93
N GLY A 66 16.57 0.11 -7.60
CA GLY A 66 15.66 1.06 -6.96
C GLY A 66 14.18 0.74 -7.21
N SER A 67 13.87 -0.53 -7.49
CA SER A 67 12.50 -1.01 -7.79
C SER A 67 11.71 -1.40 -6.53
N LEU A 68 12.23 -1.11 -5.33
CA LEU A 68 11.62 -1.42 -4.05
C LEU A 68 11.60 -0.17 -3.16
N LEU A 69 10.56 -0.05 -2.33
CA LEU A 69 10.48 0.92 -1.23
C LEU A 69 11.09 0.34 0.05
N GLU A 70 11.58 1.21 0.92
CA GLU A 70 11.93 0.89 2.30
C GLU A 70 10.68 0.93 3.19
N ALA A 71 10.63 0.06 4.21
CA ALA A 71 9.50 0.03 5.14
C ALA A 71 9.33 1.35 5.93
N SER A 72 10.43 2.07 6.16
CA SER A 72 10.44 3.40 6.80
C SER A 72 9.70 4.45 5.98
N GLU A 73 9.71 4.36 4.65
CA GLU A 73 9.01 5.28 3.76
C GLU A 73 7.49 5.12 3.90
N VAL A 74 7.01 3.88 4.00
CA VAL A 74 5.60 3.58 4.30
C VAL A 74 5.22 4.12 5.69
N ALA A 75 6.09 3.96 6.70
CA ALA A 75 5.85 4.47 8.05
C ALA A 75 5.74 6.01 8.09
N ASN A 76 6.52 6.73 7.27
CA ASN A 76 6.42 8.17 7.13
C ASN A 76 5.05 8.58 6.57
N VAL A 77 4.53 7.84 5.59
CA VAL A 77 3.17 8.07 5.04
C VAL A 77 2.09 7.79 6.09
N VAL A 78 2.21 6.73 6.88
CA VAL A 78 1.29 6.46 8.01
C VAL A 78 1.26 7.65 8.97
N THR A 79 2.43 8.14 9.36
CA THR A 79 2.57 9.30 10.25
C THR A 79 1.94 10.55 9.63
N PHE A 80 2.16 10.78 8.33
CA PHE A 80 1.55 11.89 7.61
C PHE A 80 0.02 11.83 7.64
N MET A 81 -0.57 10.65 7.39
CA MET A 81 -2.02 10.43 7.44
C MET A 81 -2.60 10.69 8.84
N LEU A 82 -1.90 10.22 9.88
CA LEU A 82 -2.35 10.37 11.26
C LEU A 82 -2.30 11.81 11.74
N THR A 83 -1.27 12.58 11.34
CA THR A 83 -1.03 13.97 11.77
C THR A 83 -1.91 15.01 11.08
N ARG A 84 -2.73 14.63 10.09
CA ARG A 84 -3.66 15.56 9.45
C ARG A 84 -4.73 16.07 10.43
N PRO A 85 -5.20 17.33 10.28
CA PRO A 85 -6.29 17.86 11.10
C PRO A 85 -7.51 16.93 11.14
N ARG A 86 -8.22 16.89 12.27
CA ARG A 86 -9.36 15.96 12.49
C ARG A 86 -10.48 16.11 11.46
N GLY A 87 -10.65 17.29 10.86
CA GLY A 87 -11.62 17.54 9.79
C GLY A 87 -11.24 16.91 8.44
N MET A 88 -10.04 16.36 8.28
CA MET A 88 -9.54 15.76 7.05
C MET A 88 -9.27 14.26 7.21
N THR A 89 -9.71 13.47 6.23
CA THR A 89 -9.39 12.04 6.13
C THR A 89 -8.65 11.79 4.83
N ILE A 90 -7.40 11.36 4.92
CA ILE A 90 -6.72 10.72 3.79
C ILE A 90 -7.25 9.29 3.73
N ARG A 91 -8.07 9.01 2.73
CA ARG A 91 -8.74 7.72 2.57
C ARG A 91 -7.83 6.67 1.96
N ASP A 92 -6.94 7.08 1.06
CA ASP A 92 -6.09 6.15 0.33
C ASP A 92 -4.82 6.86 -0.12
N VAL A 93 -3.70 6.13 -0.11
CA VAL A 93 -2.42 6.59 -0.63
C VAL A 93 -1.84 5.48 -1.49
N VAL A 94 -1.63 5.79 -2.77
CA VAL A 94 -0.87 4.94 -3.68
C VAL A 94 0.56 5.46 -3.72
N MET A 95 1.53 4.59 -3.44
CA MET A 95 2.95 4.94 -3.50
C MET A 95 3.73 3.82 -4.17
N LEU A 96 4.66 4.18 -5.05
CA LEU A 96 5.41 3.25 -5.87
C LEU A 96 6.89 3.68 -5.88
N PRO A 97 7.83 2.73 -5.93
CA PRO A 97 9.19 3.05 -6.33
C PRO A 97 9.17 3.68 -7.73
N THR A 98 9.91 4.78 -7.92
CA THR A 98 9.95 5.50 -9.21
C THR A 98 10.40 4.60 -10.36
N ASN A 99 11.29 3.64 -10.09
CA ASN A 99 11.84 2.74 -11.09
C ASN A 99 11.08 1.40 -11.18
N PHE A 100 9.84 1.35 -10.70
CA PHE A 100 9.01 0.16 -10.79
C PHE A 100 7.90 0.37 -11.82
N ASP A 101 8.07 -0.25 -12.99
CA ASP A 101 7.10 -0.21 -14.08
C ASP A 101 5.96 -1.20 -13.81
N LEU A 102 4.74 -0.65 -13.75
CA LEU A 102 3.52 -1.34 -13.32
C LEU A 102 2.31 -0.83 -14.09
#